data_AF-A0A2Z6N2L6-F1
#
_entry.id   AF-A0A2Z6N2L6-F1
#
_cell.length_a   1.000
_cell.length_b   1.000
_cell.length_c   1.000
_cell.angle_alpha   90.00
_cell.angle_beta   90.00
_cell.angle_gamma   90.00
#
_symmetry.space_group_name_H-M   'P 1'
#
loop_
_entity.id
_entity.type
_entity.pdbx_description
1 polymer ?
#
loop_
_entity_poly.entity_id
_entity_poly.type
_entity_poly.pdbx_seq_one_letter_code
_entity_poly.pdbx_strand_id
1 'polypeptide(L)'
;MSTGTQAYGESWYWDNRYTNEPGPFDWYQKYITLAPIINLYVPLNQSILVVAFSEGMVDEGGYKDVVNIDISSVVIDAMQKKYRDRPQLKYLKMDVRDMGAFESESFGSVVDKGTLDSILCGNNSRQNATRMLEEIWRVLKNKGVYILVTYGAPQYRLRLLRDSCSWTIKLHLINNPPTSTHHHHCPANTFLHHPEWVVGRLVCMRQMDHESGDRDNGREENSWQ
;
A
#
# COMPACT_ATOMS: atom_id res chain seq x y z
N MET A 1 18.48 16.11 -21.35
CA MET A 1 19.03 15.45 -20.14
C MET A 1 18.17 14.21 -19.91
N SER A 2 18.76 13.01 -19.94
CA SER A 2 18.04 11.78 -19.62
C SER A 2 17.57 11.87 -18.17
N THR A 3 16.26 11.97 -17.94
CA THR A 3 15.68 11.77 -16.61
C THR A 3 15.90 10.31 -16.27
N GLY A 4 17.01 9.98 -15.60
CA GLY A 4 17.31 8.62 -15.19
C GLY A 4 16.14 8.07 -14.39
N THR A 5 15.51 7.01 -14.87
CA THR A 5 14.45 6.32 -14.13
C THR A 5 15.01 5.90 -12.78
N GLN A 6 14.35 6.28 -11.69
CA GLN A 6 14.79 5.92 -10.35
C GLN A 6 14.55 4.42 -10.15
N ALA A 7 15.52 3.67 -9.64
CA ALA A 7 15.46 2.20 -9.55
C ALA A 7 14.62 1.70 -8.35
N TYR A 8 13.62 2.47 -7.91
CA TYR A 8 12.81 2.15 -6.72
C TYR A 8 11.91 0.92 -6.88
N GLY A 9 11.74 0.43 -8.11
CA GLY A 9 11.08 -0.86 -8.38
C GLY A 9 12.01 -2.07 -8.28
N GLU A 10 13.30 -1.88 -8.02
CA GLU A 10 14.32 -2.93 -8.06
C GLU A 10 14.82 -3.29 -6.65
N SER A 11 15.01 -4.59 -6.39
CA SER A 11 15.42 -5.10 -5.08
C SER A 11 16.79 -4.56 -4.64
N TRP A 12 17.75 -4.48 -5.56
CA TRP A 12 19.11 -4.03 -5.27
C TRP A 12 19.17 -2.60 -4.74
N TYR A 13 18.24 -1.73 -5.17
CA TYR A 13 18.15 -0.36 -4.69
C TYR A 13 17.83 -0.35 -3.19
N TRP A 14 16.80 -1.13 -2.81
CA TRP A 14 16.34 -1.24 -1.43
C TRP A 14 17.35 -1.98 -0.55
N ASP A 15 17.93 -3.09 -1.02
CA ASP A 15 19.00 -3.79 -0.30
C ASP A 15 20.18 -2.84 0.00
N ASN A 16 20.62 -2.04 -0.99
CA ASN A 16 21.67 -1.04 -0.77
C ASN A 16 21.23 0.03 0.24
N ARG A 17 20.01 0.58 0.11
CA ARG A 17 19.50 1.61 1.03
C ARG A 17 19.40 1.10 2.46
N TYR A 18 18.88 -0.10 2.67
CA TYR A 18 18.73 -0.69 4.01
C TYR A 18 20.05 -1.16 4.62
N THR A 19 21.04 -1.50 3.79
CA THR A 19 22.40 -1.80 4.25
C THR A 19 23.11 -0.56 4.77
N ASN A 20 23.01 0.56 4.05
CA ASN A 20 23.77 1.77 4.35
C ASN A 20 23.10 2.69 5.38
N GLU A 21 21.79 2.59 5.54
CA GLU A 21 21.01 3.42 6.46
C GLU A 21 20.11 2.55 7.38
N PRO A 22 20.72 1.72 8.27
CA PRO A 22 20.00 0.81 9.16
C PRO A 22 19.43 1.57 10.36
N GLY A 23 18.36 2.34 10.13
CA GLY A 23 17.62 3.05 11.16
C GLY A 23 16.13 2.78 11.06
N PRO A 24 15.35 2.96 12.15
CA PRO A 24 13.90 2.94 12.06
C PRO A 24 13.46 4.05 11.11
N PHE A 25 12.83 3.65 10.01
CA PHE A 25 12.28 4.58 9.03
C PHE A 25 10.86 4.16 8.72
N ASP A 26 9.91 5.05 8.99
CA ASP A 26 8.51 4.82 8.67
C ASP A 26 8.15 5.67 7.44
N TRP A 27 7.99 5.01 6.29
CA TRP A 27 7.59 5.68 5.07
C TRP A 27 6.19 6.29 5.25
N TYR A 28 6.08 7.58 4.90
CA TYR A 28 4.87 8.41 5.04
C TYR A 28 4.46 8.70 6.48
N GLN A 29 3.51 7.93 7.02
CA GLN A 29 2.82 8.22 8.27
C GLN A 29 2.81 7.00 9.15
N LYS A 30 2.99 7.23 10.46
CA LYS A 30 2.86 6.20 11.48
C LYS A 30 1.44 5.66 11.53
N TYR A 31 1.32 4.40 11.95
CA TYR A 31 0.03 3.75 12.12
C TYR A 31 -0.95 4.60 12.93
N ILE A 32 -0.56 5.17 14.07
CA ILE A 32 -1.45 6.00 14.90
C ILE A 32 -2.14 7.14 14.12
N THR A 33 -1.47 7.76 13.15
CA THR A 33 -2.05 8.82 12.31
C THR A 33 -3.07 8.25 11.33
N LEU A 34 -2.83 7.04 10.83
CA LEU A 34 -3.68 6.36 9.86
C LEU A 34 -4.82 5.56 10.52
N ALA A 35 -4.67 5.21 11.80
CA ALA A 35 -5.55 4.32 12.56
C ALA A 35 -7.02 4.72 12.52
N PRO A 36 -7.40 6.02 12.66
CA PRO A 36 -8.81 6.42 12.59
C PRO A 36 -9.48 6.03 11.28
N ILE A 37 -8.75 5.95 10.17
CA ILE A 37 -9.30 5.57 8.87
C ILE A 37 -9.12 4.06 8.63
N ILE A 38 -7.94 3.50 8.93
CA ILE A 38 -7.69 2.05 8.77
C ILE A 38 -8.75 1.24 9.52
N ASN A 39 -9.06 1.63 10.77
CA ASN A 39 -10.00 0.91 11.62
C ASN A 39 -11.46 0.99 11.17
N LEU A 40 -11.81 1.89 10.24
CA LEU A 40 -13.14 1.92 9.62
C LEU A 40 -13.34 0.78 8.61
N TYR A 41 -12.25 0.26 8.06
CA TYR A 41 -12.30 -0.67 6.93
C TYR A 41 -11.63 -2.01 7.19
N VAL A 42 -10.67 -2.07 8.11
CA VAL A 42 -9.88 -3.26 8.40
C VAL A 42 -10.31 -3.86 9.76
N PRO A 43 -11.03 -5.00 9.77
CA PRO A 43 -11.43 -5.65 11.01
C PRO A 43 -10.24 -6.28 11.75
N LEU A 44 -10.29 -6.27 13.09
CA LEU A 44 -9.24 -6.82 13.95
C LEU A 44 -9.07 -8.35 13.84
N ASN A 45 -10.12 -9.06 13.41
CA ASN A 45 -10.20 -10.52 13.41
C ASN A 45 -9.87 -11.17 12.06
N GLN A 46 -9.16 -10.46 11.18
CA GLN A 46 -8.76 -10.94 9.86
C GLN A 46 -7.25 -10.97 9.71
N SER A 47 -6.77 -11.84 8.82
CA SER A 47 -5.36 -11.84 8.39
C SER A 47 -5.12 -10.65 7.47
N ILE A 48 -4.03 -9.93 7.72
CA ILE A 48 -3.69 -8.69 7.02
C ILE A 48 -2.34 -8.87 6.36
N LEU A 49 -2.29 -8.57 5.05
CA LEU A 49 -1.04 -8.41 4.32
C LEU A 49 -0.65 -6.94 4.32
N VAL A 50 0.57 -6.63 4.73
CA VAL A 50 1.15 -5.29 4.69
C VAL A 50 2.30 -5.28 3.69
N VAL A 51 2.20 -4.43 2.68
CA VAL A 51 3.22 -4.21 1.66
C VAL A 51 3.99 -2.93 2.06
N ALA A 52 5.20 -3.12 2.57
CA ALA A 52 6.00 -2.16 3.35
C ALA A 52 5.46 -1.91 4.78
N PHE A 53 6.29 -2.29 5.76
CA PHE A 53 5.99 -2.58 7.17
C PHE A 53 5.08 -1.61 7.95
N SER A 54 4.35 -2.17 8.92
CA SER A 54 3.64 -1.40 9.95
C SER A 54 3.50 -2.18 11.27
N GLU A 55 4.55 -2.15 12.12
CA GLU A 55 4.51 -2.76 13.45
C GLU A 55 3.43 -2.14 14.36
N GLY A 56 3.11 -0.87 14.13
CA GLY A 56 2.08 -0.13 14.86
C GLY A 56 0.68 -0.74 14.73
N MET A 57 0.40 -1.48 13.64
CA MET A 57 -0.83 -2.26 13.54
C MET A 57 -0.96 -3.26 14.70
N VAL A 58 0.11 -3.95 15.06
CA VAL A 58 0.07 -4.88 16.19
C VAL A 58 0.17 -4.13 17.52
N ASP A 59 1.17 -3.26 17.67
CA ASP A 59 1.51 -2.63 18.95
C ASP A 59 0.45 -1.64 19.44
N GLU A 60 -0.13 -0.87 18.52
CA GLU A 60 -1.07 0.22 18.82
C GLU A 60 -2.50 -0.14 18.34
N GLY A 61 -2.61 -0.90 17.25
CA GLY A 61 -3.89 -1.29 16.66
C GLY A 61 -4.50 -2.57 17.21
N GLY A 62 -3.71 -3.42 17.87
CA GLY A 62 -4.19 -4.67 18.44
C GLY A 62 -4.46 -5.79 17.43
N TYR A 63 -4.08 -5.63 16.17
CA TYR A 63 -4.16 -6.69 15.16
C TYR A 63 -3.32 -7.91 15.56
N LYS A 64 -3.79 -9.12 15.24
CA LYS A 64 -3.19 -10.37 15.75
C LYS A 64 -2.48 -11.21 14.70
N ASP A 65 -2.75 -10.96 13.42
CA ASP A 65 -2.17 -11.72 12.31
C ASP A 65 -1.78 -10.77 11.17
N VAL A 66 -0.56 -10.24 11.25
CA VAL A 66 -0.03 -9.26 10.29
C VAL A 66 1.17 -9.89 9.57
N VAL A 67 0.99 -10.15 8.28
CA VAL A 67 2.05 -10.62 7.38
C VAL A 67 2.61 -9.41 6.66
N ASN A 68 3.89 -9.14 6.82
CA ASN A 68 4.58 -8.08 6.12
C ASN A 68 5.48 -8.66 5.03
N ILE A 69 5.44 -8.05 3.84
CA ILE A 69 6.32 -8.40 2.74
C ILE A 69 7.14 -7.20 2.27
N ASP A 70 8.35 -7.50 1.82
CA ASP A 70 9.26 -6.57 1.13
C ASP A 70 10.15 -7.37 0.17
N ILE A 71 10.56 -6.74 -0.92
CA ILE A 71 11.43 -7.35 -1.93
C ILE A 71 12.87 -7.49 -1.43
N SER A 72 13.27 -6.66 -0.46
CA SER A 72 14.61 -6.60 0.11
C SER A 72 14.83 -7.68 1.18
N SER A 73 15.83 -8.54 0.95
CA SER A 73 16.27 -9.51 1.98
C SER A 73 16.83 -8.80 3.22
N VAL A 74 17.56 -7.71 3.02
CA VAL A 74 18.29 -7.02 4.09
C VAL A 74 17.33 -6.54 5.18
N VAL A 75 16.23 -5.90 4.79
CA VAL A 75 15.25 -5.41 5.76
C VAL A 75 14.42 -6.54 6.36
N ILE A 76 14.09 -7.57 5.57
CA ILE A 76 13.35 -8.74 6.08
C ILE A 76 14.15 -9.45 7.16
N ASP A 77 15.43 -9.73 6.94
CA ASP A 77 16.30 -10.37 7.92
C ASP A 77 16.42 -9.51 9.19
N ALA A 78 16.57 -8.19 9.02
CA ALA A 78 16.61 -7.25 10.13
C ALA A 78 15.30 -7.25 10.95
N MET A 79 14.14 -7.24 10.27
CA MET A 79 12.83 -7.22 10.94
C MET A 79 12.52 -8.56 11.61
N GLN A 80 12.84 -9.69 10.99
CA GLN A 80 12.72 -11.02 11.60
C GLN A 80 13.55 -11.11 12.89
N LYS A 81 14.78 -10.60 12.88
CA LYS A 81 15.62 -10.56 14.09
C LYS A 81 15.06 -9.63 15.15
N LYS A 82 14.61 -8.43 14.77
CA LYS A 82 14.10 -7.40 15.68
C LYS A 82 12.80 -7.83 16.36
N TYR A 83 11.90 -8.50 15.65
CA TYR A 83 10.56 -8.86 16.11
C TYR A 83 10.36 -10.36 16.34
N ARG A 84 11.46 -11.13 16.51
CA ARG A 84 11.43 -12.58 16.71
C ARG A 84 10.49 -13.04 17.85
N ASP A 85 10.35 -12.21 18.88
CA ASP A 85 9.57 -12.49 20.09
C ASP A 85 8.10 -11.97 19.97
N ARG A 86 7.68 -11.56 18.76
CA ARG A 86 6.34 -11.05 18.45
C ARG A 86 5.66 -11.89 17.37
N PRO A 87 5.04 -13.03 17.72
CA PRO A 87 4.50 -13.98 16.74
C PRO A 87 3.35 -13.43 15.88
N GLN A 88 2.73 -12.31 16.29
CA GLN A 88 1.69 -11.61 15.52
C GLN A 88 2.25 -10.91 14.27
N LEU A 89 3.56 -10.63 14.25
CA LEU A 89 4.26 -9.98 13.14
C LEU A 89 5.09 -11.02 12.37
N LYS A 90 4.65 -11.32 11.16
CA LYS A 90 5.38 -12.19 10.22
C LYS A 90 6.07 -11.30 9.18
N TYR A 91 7.29 -11.65 8.79
CA TYR A 91 8.08 -10.92 7.80
C TYR A 91 8.58 -11.91 6.76
N LEU A 92 8.21 -11.70 5.49
CA LEU A 92 8.55 -12.60 4.39
C LEU A 92 9.17 -11.82 3.24
N LYS A 93 10.31 -12.29 2.72
CA LYS A 93 10.88 -11.74 1.49
C LYS A 93 9.99 -12.15 0.32
N MET A 94 9.42 -11.17 -0.36
CA MET A 94 8.51 -11.42 -1.47
C MET A 94 8.40 -10.18 -2.35
N ASP A 95 8.33 -10.39 -3.66
CA ASP A 95 7.98 -9.35 -4.61
C ASP A 95 6.46 -9.23 -4.69
N VAL A 96 5.90 -8.05 -4.41
CA VAL A 96 4.43 -7.86 -4.47
C VAL A 96 3.85 -8.08 -5.88
N ARG A 97 4.68 -8.08 -6.92
CA ARG A 97 4.28 -8.39 -8.30
C ARG A 97 4.17 -9.90 -8.56
N ASP A 98 4.65 -10.73 -7.63
CA ASP A 98 4.61 -12.19 -7.68
C ASP A 98 4.49 -12.75 -6.25
N MET A 99 3.24 -12.91 -5.80
CA MET A 99 2.86 -13.47 -4.51
C MET A 99 2.36 -14.91 -4.64
N GLY A 100 2.91 -15.69 -5.58
CA GLY A 100 2.47 -17.06 -5.87
C GLY A 100 2.56 -18.05 -4.70
N ALA A 101 3.34 -17.73 -3.65
CA ALA A 101 3.38 -18.51 -2.41
C ALA A 101 2.12 -18.33 -1.53
N PHE A 102 1.29 -17.31 -1.79
CA PHE A 102 -0.01 -17.12 -1.15
C PHE A 102 -1.13 -17.62 -2.05
N GLU A 103 -2.06 -18.37 -1.46
CA GLU A 103 -3.28 -18.78 -2.13
C GLU A 103 -4.15 -17.55 -2.46
N SER A 104 -4.96 -17.68 -3.51
CA SER A 104 -6.01 -16.70 -3.78
C SER A 104 -6.97 -16.60 -2.60
N GLU A 105 -7.55 -15.42 -2.36
CA GLU A 105 -8.52 -15.21 -1.27
C GLU A 105 -7.98 -15.58 0.13
N SER A 106 -6.69 -15.35 0.39
CA SER A 106 -6.05 -15.69 1.67
C SER A 106 -6.14 -14.56 2.70
N PHE A 107 -6.24 -13.29 2.28
CA PHE A 107 -6.23 -12.13 3.17
C PHE A 107 -7.55 -11.38 3.19
N GLY A 108 -7.97 -10.92 4.38
CA GLY A 108 -9.16 -10.06 4.51
C GLY A 108 -8.86 -8.61 4.14
N SER A 109 -7.60 -8.18 4.32
CA SER A 109 -7.16 -6.83 3.96
C SER A 109 -5.72 -6.81 3.50
N VAL A 110 -5.42 -5.90 2.57
CA VAL A 110 -4.07 -5.54 2.13
C VAL A 110 -3.84 -4.07 2.44
N VAL A 111 -2.72 -3.73 3.07
CA VAL A 111 -2.30 -2.34 3.32
C VAL A 111 -0.99 -2.10 2.56
N ASP A 112 -1.00 -1.21 1.58
CA ASP A 112 0.20 -0.76 0.87
C ASP A 112 0.57 0.64 1.33
N LYS A 113 1.81 0.77 1.83
CA LYS A 113 2.36 2.05 2.28
C LYS A 113 3.56 2.46 1.42
N GLY A 114 3.26 3.00 0.24
CA GLY A 114 4.26 3.60 -0.67
C GLY A 114 4.98 2.64 -1.60
N THR A 115 4.61 1.37 -1.61
CA THR A 115 5.19 0.39 -2.52
C THR A 115 4.73 0.64 -3.96
N LEU A 116 3.43 0.93 -4.17
CA LEU A 116 2.95 1.31 -5.50
C LEU A 116 3.63 2.60 -6.01
N ASP A 117 3.94 3.55 -5.13
CA ASP A 117 4.68 4.78 -5.48
C ASP A 117 6.09 4.44 -5.98
N SER A 118 6.77 3.55 -5.26
CA SER A 118 8.11 3.06 -5.59
C SER A 118 8.13 2.34 -6.94
N ILE A 119 7.16 1.46 -7.20
CA ILE A 119 7.01 0.76 -8.48
C ILE A 119 6.74 1.74 -9.63
N LEU A 120 5.92 2.77 -9.40
CA LEU A 120 5.59 3.74 -10.44
C LEU A 120 6.75 4.66 -10.83
N CYS A 121 7.75 4.80 -9.96
CA CYS A 121 9.00 5.53 -10.25
C CYS A 121 10.02 4.70 -11.04
N GLY A 122 9.82 3.39 -11.17
CA GLY A 122 10.72 2.45 -11.81
C GLY A 122 10.52 2.26 -13.32
N ASN A 123 11.34 1.39 -13.90
CA ASN A 123 11.18 0.95 -15.29
C ASN A 123 9.92 0.08 -15.44
N ASN A 124 9.30 0.09 -16.63
CA ASN A 124 8.05 -0.65 -16.90
C ASN A 124 6.97 -0.39 -15.84
N SER A 125 6.94 0.85 -15.31
CA SER A 125 6.15 1.25 -14.15
C SER A 125 4.68 0.87 -14.27
N ARG A 126 4.06 1.10 -15.43
CA ARG A 126 2.65 0.74 -15.66
C ARG A 126 2.44 -0.77 -15.62
N GLN A 127 3.26 -1.55 -16.32
CA GLN A 127 3.12 -3.01 -16.35
C GLN A 127 3.35 -3.62 -14.96
N ASN A 128 4.36 -3.11 -14.24
CA ASN A 128 4.67 -3.56 -12.88
C ASN A 128 3.56 -3.17 -11.88
N ALA A 129 2.98 -1.97 -12.01
CA ALA A 129 1.84 -1.56 -11.21
C ALA A 129 0.60 -2.41 -11.50
N THR A 130 0.32 -2.73 -12.76
CA THR A 130 -0.78 -3.64 -13.13
C THR A 130 -0.57 -5.02 -12.47
N ARG A 131 0.61 -5.63 -12.58
CA ARG A 131 0.91 -6.92 -11.96
C ARG A 131 0.73 -6.90 -10.43
N MET A 132 1.24 -5.85 -9.77
CA MET A 132 1.03 -5.67 -8.33
C MET A 132 -0.47 -5.62 -7.98
N LEU A 133 -1.26 -4.85 -8.73
CA LEU A 133 -2.69 -4.69 -8.46
C LEU A 133 -3.47 -5.98 -8.73
N GLU A 134 -3.08 -6.76 -9.75
CA GLU A 134 -3.63 -8.09 -10.04
C GLU A 134 -3.34 -9.08 -8.92
N GLU A 135 -2.10 -9.12 -8.41
CA GLU A 135 -1.75 -9.98 -7.28
C GLU A 135 -2.46 -9.57 -6.00
N ILE A 136 -2.57 -8.26 -5.71
CA ILE A 136 -3.35 -7.75 -4.58
C ILE A 136 -4.82 -8.16 -4.70
N TRP A 137 -5.41 -8.01 -5.88
CA TRP A 137 -6.78 -8.46 -6.15
C TRP A 137 -6.93 -9.97 -5.90
N ARG A 138 -6.00 -10.77 -6.40
CA ARG A 138 -6.04 -12.24 -6.29
C ARG A 138 -5.98 -12.71 -4.84
N VAL A 139 -5.08 -12.16 -4.02
CA VAL A 139 -4.89 -12.63 -2.63
C VAL A 139 -5.95 -12.12 -1.67
N LEU A 140 -6.71 -11.08 -2.04
CA LEU A 140 -7.84 -10.60 -1.26
C LEU A 140 -9.02 -11.57 -1.34
N LYS A 141 -9.59 -11.89 -0.18
CA LYS A 141 -10.89 -12.56 -0.05
C LYS A 141 -11.96 -11.74 -0.71
N ASN A 142 -13.02 -12.37 -1.21
CA ASN A 142 -14.23 -11.67 -1.63
C ASN A 142 -14.67 -10.60 -0.59
N LYS A 143 -14.93 -9.38 -1.06
CA LYS A 143 -15.24 -8.17 -0.25
C LYS A 143 -14.08 -7.67 0.60
N GLY A 144 -12.88 -8.17 0.37
CA GLY A 144 -11.65 -7.75 0.99
C GLY A 144 -11.32 -6.29 0.67
N VAL A 145 -10.51 -5.71 1.54
CA VAL A 145 -10.18 -4.28 1.50
C VAL A 145 -8.72 -4.09 1.12
N TYR A 146 -8.48 -3.25 0.12
CA TYR A 146 -7.16 -2.74 -0.18
C TYR A 146 -7.04 -1.28 0.29
N ILE A 147 -6.10 -1.00 1.18
CA ILE A 147 -5.77 0.33 1.68
C ILE A 147 -4.45 0.77 1.03
N LEU A 148 -4.49 1.82 0.20
CA LEU A 148 -3.31 2.43 -0.41
C LEU A 148 -2.99 3.77 0.26
N VAL A 149 -1.88 3.83 1.00
CA VAL A 149 -1.29 5.07 1.50
C VAL A 149 -0.30 5.59 0.45
N THR A 150 -0.54 6.76 -0.11
CA THR A 150 0.23 7.31 -1.24
C THR A 150 0.34 8.83 -1.18
N TYR A 151 1.43 9.37 -1.73
CA TYR A 151 1.55 10.80 -2.04
C TYR A 151 1.24 11.11 -3.51
N GLY A 152 0.96 10.08 -4.32
CA GLY A 152 0.51 10.22 -5.70
C GLY A 152 -0.77 11.04 -5.80
N ALA A 153 -0.83 11.94 -6.78
CA ALA A 153 -2.01 12.78 -6.97
C ALA A 153 -3.24 11.94 -7.38
N PRO A 154 -4.45 12.22 -6.84
CA PRO A 154 -5.63 11.37 -7.02
C PRO A 154 -6.00 11.12 -8.48
N GLN A 155 -5.85 12.12 -9.35
CA GLN A 155 -6.19 11.98 -10.76
C GLN A 155 -5.41 10.86 -11.46
N TYR A 156 -4.16 10.61 -11.04
CA TYR A 156 -3.35 9.54 -11.60
C TYR A 156 -3.64 8.20 -10.91
N ARG A 157 -3.80 8.21 -9.58
CA ARG A 157 -4.06 6.98 -8.80
C ARG A 157 -5.43 6.40 -9.03
N LEU A 158 -6.47 7.23 -8.98
CA LEU A 158 -7.84 6.77 -9.23
C LEU A 158 -8.00 6.22 -10.64
N ARG A 159 -7.34 6.82 -11.64
CA ARG A 159 -7.33 6.29 -13.00
C ARG A 159 -6.67 4.91 -13.06
N LEU A 160 -5.44 4.79 -12.55
CA LEU A 160 -4.70 3.53 -12.53
C LEU A 160 -5.49 2.40 -11.83
N LEU A 161 -6.13 2.72 -10.70
CA LEU A 161 -6.91 1.76 -9.92
C LEU A 161 -8.19 1.34 -10.66
N ARG A 162 -8.91 2.28 -11.27
CA ARG A 162 -10.12 1.97 -12.06
C ARG A 162 -9.81 1.15 -13.31
N ASP A 163 -8.63 1.38 -13.90
CA ASP A 163 -8.18 0.66 -15.09
C ASP A 163 -7.65 -0.75 -14.75
N SER A 164 -7.37 -1.08 -13.47
CA SER A 164 -6.78 -2.36 -13.08
C SER A 164 -7.81 -3.44 -12.75
N CYS A 165 -8.74 -3.19 -11.82
CA CYS A 165 -9.76 -4.14 -11.40
C CYS A 165 -11.05 -3.42 -10.98
N SER A 166 -12.13 -4.19 -10.76
CA SER A 166 -13.44 -3.67 -10.34
C SER A 166 -13.47 -3.27 -8.87
N TRP A 167 -12.96 -2.07 -8.55
CA TRP A 167 -12.94 -1.52 -7.20
C TRP A 167 -14.09 -0.55 -6.93
N THR A 168 -14.68 -0.64 -5.73
CA THR A 168 -15.35 0.51 -5.11
C THR A 168 -14.29 1.35 -4.39
N ILE A 169 -14.13 2.61 -4.79
CA ILE A 169 -13.06 3.47 -4.30
C ILE A 169 -13.61 4.59 -3.41
N LYS A 170 -13.05 4.73 -2.21
CA LYS A 170 -13.25 5.87 -1.30
C LYS A 170 -11.92 6.58 -1.04
N LEU A 171 -11.85 7.86 -1.42
CA LEU A 171 -10.68 8.69 -1.19
C LEU A 171 -10.78 9.41 0.15
N HIS A 172 -9.75 9.27 0.99
CA HIS A 172 -9.57 10.05 2.22
C HIS A 172 -8.32 10.92 2.10
N LEU A 173 -8.45 12.18 2.49
CA LEU A 173 -7.33 13.12 2.56
C LEU A 173 -6.85 13.18 4.00
N ILE A 174 -5.56 12.92 4.23
CA ILE A 174 -4.93 12.91 5.55
C ILE A 174 -3.96 14.09 5.63
N ASN A 175 -4.34 15.11 6.40
CA ASN A 175 -3.46 16.24 6.65
C ASN A 175 -2.23 15.78 7.41
N ASN A 176 -1.05 16.26 7.01
CA ASN A 176 0.13 16.09 7.86
C ASN A 176 -0.12 16.83 9.17
N PRO A 177 0.19 16.22 10.33
CA PRO A 177 0.32 17.01 11.54
C PRO A 177 1.38 18.10 11.29
N PRO A 178 1.19 19.33 11.78
CA PRO A 178 2.19 20.38 11.64
C PRO A 178 3.50 19.90 12.30
N THR A 179 4.52 19.59 11.49
CA THR A 179 5.80 19.09 11.98
C THR A 179 6.55 20.22 12.67
N SER A 180 6.88 20.03 13.95
CA SER A 180 8.04 20.68 14.57
C SER A 180 9.29 20.34 13.76
N THR A 181 10.05 21.37 13.43
CA THR A 181 11.24 21.41 12.57
C THR A 181 12.30 20.35 12.88
N HIS A 182 12.39 19.27 12.10
CA HIS A 182 13.66 18.57 11.86
C HIS A 182 13.66 17.99 10.43
N HIS A 183 14.39 18.68 9.54
CA HIS A 183 14.61 18.25 8.17
C HIS A 183 15.60 17.08 8.12
N HIS A 184 15.10 15.86 7.97
CA HIS A 184 15.88 14.76 7.41
C HIS A 184 15.50 14.62 5.93
N HIS A 185 16.51 14.80 5.07
CA HIS A 185 16.39 14.84 3.63
C HIS A 185 15.79 13.53 3.09
N CYS A 186 14.57 13.59 2.54
CA CYS A 186 13.98 12.52 1.75
C CYS A 186 14.49 12.66 0.30
N PRO A 187 15.12 11.64 -0.32
CA PRO A 187 15.56 11.72 -1.72
C PRO A 187 14.41 11.77 -2.74
N ALA A 188 13.16 11.57 -2.30
CA ALA A 188 11.96 11.68 -3.15
C ALA A 188 11.59 13.14 -3.52
N ASN A 189 12.48 14.10 -3.28
CA ASN A 189 12.28 15.53 -3.54
C ASN A 189 12.12 15.92 -5.03
N THR A 190 12.06 14.96 -5.96
CA THR A 190 11.76 15.26 -7.37
C THR A 190 10.28 15.55 -7.65
N PHE A 191 9.38 15.41 -6.65
CA PHE A 191 7.96 15.71 -6.77
C PHE A 191 7.51 17.05 -6.14
N LEU A 192 8.41 17.86 -5.59
CA LEU A 192 8.05 18.99 -4.73
C LEU A 192 8.40 20.37 -5.30
N HIS A 193 8.11 20.60 -6.58
CA HIS A 193 8.06 21.96 -7.13
C HIS A 193 6.64 22.37 -7.50
N HIS A 194 5.75 22.33 -6.50
CA HIS A 194 4.60 23.23 -6.43
C HIS A 194 4.38 23.63 -4.96
N PRO A 195 4.38 24.94 -4.64
CA PRO A 195 4.24 25.40 -3.27
C PRO A 195 2.74 25.48 -2.94
N GLU A 196 2.19 24.40 -2.37
CA GLU A 196 1.07 24.40 -1.42
C GLU A 196 0.82 22.94 -0.96
N TRP A 197 1.40 22.59 0.19
CA TRP A 197 1.03 21.51 1.11
C TRP A 197 0.50 20.20 0.49
N VAL A 198 1.38 19.29 0.07
CA VAL A 198 0.95 17.94 -0.32
C VAL A 198 0.74 17.06 0.92
N VAL A 199 -0.55 16.91 1.21
CA VAL A 199 -1.30 16.07 2.16
C VAL A 199 -1.06 14.58 1.89
N GLY A 200 -0.84 13.76 2.92
CA GLY A 200 -0.88 12.30 2.77
C GLY A 200 -2.24 11.83 2.29
N ARG A 201 -2.30 10.93 1.30
CA ARG A 201 -3.58 10.48 0.76
C ARG A 201 -3.75 9.01 1.05
N LEU A 202 -4.93 8.66 1.52
CA LEU A 202 -5.31 7.28 1.75
C LEU A 202 -6.46 6.93 0.82
N VAL A 203 -6.20 6.03 -0.12
CA VAL A 203 -7.20 5.51 -1.03
C VAL A 203 -7.65 4.17 -0.47
N CYS A 204 -8.88 4.13 0.03
CA CYS A 204 -9.51 2.89 0.46
C CYS A 204 -10.25 2.28 -0.73
N MET A 205 -10.06 0.99 -0.93
CA MET A 205 -10.71 0.21 -1.98
C MET A 205 -11.35 -1.02 -1.38
N ARG A 206 -12.57 -1.30 -1.82
CA ARG A 206 -13.26 -2.55 -1.54
C ARG A 206 -13.50 -3.25 -2.87
N GLN A 207 -13.27 -4.56 -2.94
CA GLN A 207 -13.67 -5.33 -4.12
C GLN A 207 -15.20 -5.22 -4.31
N MET A 208 -15.63 -4.99 -5.55
CA MET A 208 -17.05 -5.08 -5.91
C MET A 208 -17.49 -6.55 -5.98
N ASP A 209 -18.78 -6.81 -5.75
CA ASP A 209 -19.35 -8.14 -5.87
C ASP A 209 -19.06 -8.73 -7.26
N HIS A 210 -18.70 -10.01 -7.33
CA HIS A 210 -18.85 -10.82 -8.55
C HIS A 210 -20.33 -11.04 -8.78
N GLU A 211 -21.07 -10.02 -9.23
CA GLU A 211 -22.37 -10.29 -9.84
C GLU A 211 -22.09 -11.03 -11.15
N SER A 212 -22.49 -12.31 -11.16
CA SER A 212 -22.63 -13.12 -12.36
C SER A 212 -23.28 -12.27 -13.43
N GLY A 213 -22.60 -12.10 -14.56
CA GLY A 213 -23.09 -11.29 -15.66
C GLY A 213 -24.40 -11.84 -16.23
N ASP A 214 -25.52 -11.39 -15.67
CA ASP A 214 -26.76 -11.31 -16.40
C ASP A 214 -26.88 -9.88 -16.90
N ARG A 215 -26.77 -9.75 -18.22
CA ARG A 215 -27.16 -8.55 -18.94
C ARG A 215 -28.68 -8.47 -18.85
N ASP A 216 -29.20 -7.83 -17.82
CA ASP A 216 -30.60 -7.42 -17.86
C ASP A 216 -30.74 -6.09 -18.59
N ASN A 217 -31.60 -6.14 -19.59
CA ASN A 217 -31.72 -5.20 -20.68
C ASN A 217 -32.87 -4.25 -20.34
N GLY A 218 -32.55 -3.11 -19.73
CA GLY A 218 -33.41 -1.92 -19.73
C GLY A 218 -34.36 -1.73 -18.56
N ARG A 219 -34.19 -0.61 -17.84
CA ARG A 219 -35.17 0.49 -17.84
C ARG A 219 -34.57 1.69 -17.13
N GLU A 220 -34.55 2.82 -17.84
CA GLU A 220 -34.54 4.14 -17.22
C GLU A 220 -35.74 4.25 -16.28
N GLU A 221 -35.54 4.73 -15.06
CA GLU A 221 -36.55 5.53 -14.38
C GLU A 221 -35.91 6.46 -13.34
N ASN A 222 -36.21 7.73 -13.53
CA ASN A 222 -35.81 8.87 -12.70
C ASN A 222 -36.52 8.83 -11.35
N SER A 223 -35.79 9.04 -10.24
CA SER A 223 -36.30 9.90 -9.17
C SER A 223 -35.18 10.34 -8.23
N TRP A 224 -34.81 11.61 -8.34
CA TRP A 224 -34.31 12.38 -7.21
C TRP A 224 -35.52 13.07 -6.57
N GLN A 225 -35.82 12.70 -5.33
CA GLN A 225 -36.50 13.55 -4.34
C GLN A 225 -35.73 13.44 -3.03
#